data_AF-A0A378PL06-F1
#
_entry.id   AF-A0A378PL06-F1
#
_cell.length_a   1.000
_cell.length_b   1.000
_cell.length_c   1.000
_cell.angle_alpha   90.00
_cell.angle_beta   90.00
_cell.angle_gamma   90.00
#
_symmetry.space_group_name_H-M   'P 1'
#
loop_
_entity.id
_entity.type
_entity.pdbx_description
1 polymer ?
#
loop_
_entity_poly.entity_id
_entity_poly.type
_entity_poly.pdbx_seq_one_letter_code
_entity_poly.pdbx_strand_id
1 'polypeptide(L)'
;MYEKPAQGVLAHILGYIAHFCNKYDLPPLTVLVVNEKTGLPGEGILFDDDLQSIREKVYAFNWYDVYPPSENELKEIYVEQCKDH
;
A
#
# COMPACT_ATOMS: atom_id res chain seq x y z
N MET A 1 -0.19 -27.46 4.64
CA MET A 1 1.02 -26.60 4.72
C MET A 1 0.51 -25.18 4.55
N TYR A 2 0.48 -24.39 5.63
CA TYR A 2 -0.04 -23.00 5.73
C TYR A 2 -1.46 -22.70 5.22
N GLU A 3 -2.48 -23.27 5.88
CA GLU A 3 -3.89 -22.91 5.69
C GLU A 3 -4.37 -21.89 6.74
N LYS A 4 -3.71 -20.72 6.82
CA LYS A 4 -4.28 -19.59 7.58
C LYS A 4 -4.63 -18.47 6.62
N PRO A 5 -5.85 -17.87 6.72
CA PRO A 5 -6.17 -16.69 5.96
C PRO A 5 -5.13 -15.62 6.30
N ALA A 6 -4.34 -15.19 5.32
CA ALA A 6 -3.30 -14.17 5.47
C ALA A 6 -3.87 -12.75 5.71
N GLN A 7 -5.17 -12.65 5.96
CA GLN A 7 -5.89 -11.41 6.20
C GLN A 7 -5.33 -10.78 7.47
N GLY A 8 -4.64 -9.65 7.32
CA GLY A 8 -3.97 -8.94 8.41
C GLY A 8 -2.46 -9.21 8.57
N VAL A 9 -1.92 -10.32 8.06
CA VAL A 9 -0.47 -10.62 8.19
C VAL A 9 0.38 -9.60 7.44
N LEU A 10 -0.08 -9.21 6.25
CA LEU A 10 0.60 -8.21 5.45
C LEU A 10 0.22 -6.77 5.85
N ALA A 11 -0.73 -6.55 6.75
CA ALA A 11 -1.22 -5.21 7.05
C ALA A 11 -0.10 -4.27 7.54
N HIS A 12 0.77 -4.75 8.43
CA HIS A 12 1.90 -3.97 8.91
C HIS A 12 2.91 -3.65 7.80
N ILE A 13 3.21 -4.61 6.93
CA ILE A 13 4.16 -4.44 5.82
C ILE A 13 3.60 -3.47 4.78
N LEU A 14 2.33 -3.64 4.42
CA LEU A 14 1.62 -2.76 3.49
C LEU A 14 1.44 -1.35 4.06
N GLY A 15 1.35 -1.20 5.38
CA GLY A 15 1.33 0.09 6.07
C GLY A 15 2.54 0.95 5.71
N TYR A 16 3.77 0.41 5.78
CA TYR A 16 4.97 1.14 5.37
C TYR A 16 4.90 1.65 3.93
N ILE A 17 4.42 0.81 3.01
CA ILE A 17 4.28 1.17 1.58
C ILE A 17 3.19 2.23 1.40
N ALA A 18 2.05 2.09 2.08
CA ALA A 18 0.96 3.06 2.02
C ALA A 18 1.40 4.44 2.52
N HIS A 19 2.09 4.51 3.66
CA HIS A 19 2.61 5.77 4.19
C HIS A 19 3.68 6.40 3.30
N PHE A 20 4.56 5.58 2.70
CA PHE A 20 5.52 6.05 1.70
C PHE A 20 4.81 6.66 0.49
N CYS A 21 3.83 5.96 -0.09
CA CYS A 21 3.06 6.49 -1.21
C CYS A 21 2.36 7.81 -0.86
N ASN A 22 1.72 7.88 0.31
CA ASN A 22 1.04 9.11 0.76
C ASN A 22 2.01 10.29 0.97
N LYS A 23 3.21 10.05 1.55
CA LYS A 23 4.18 11.12 1.81
C LYS A 23 4.72 11.75 0.52
N TYR A 24 4.90 10.95 -0.52
CA TYR A 24 5.46 11.39 -1.80
C TYR A 24 4.41 11.61 -2.89
N ASP A 25 3.12 11.65 -2.54
CA ASP A 25 2.00 11.81 -3.47
C ASP A 25 2.02 10.80 -4.64
N LEU A 26 2.45 9.57 -4.33
CA LEU A 26 2.52 8.47 -5.28
C LEU A 26 1.18 7.72 -5.30
N PRO A 27 0.80 7.12 -6.44
CA PRO A 27 -0.40 6.31 -6.50
C PRO A 27 -0.29 5.11 -5.55
N PRO A 28 -1.39 4.72 -4.88
CA PRO A 28 -1.34 3.78 -3.76
C PRO A 28 -1.09 2.35 -4.24
N LEU A 29 0.16 1.90 -4.18
CA LEU A 29 0.59 0.60 -4.69
C LEU A 29 -0.11 -0.58 -4.00
N THR A 30 -0.53 -0.39 -2.75
CA THR A 30 -1.27 -1.39 -1.96
C THR A 30 -2.61 -1.79 -2.58
N VAL A 31 -3.16 -0.99 -3.49
CA VAL A 31 -4.39 -1.31 -4.24
C VAL A 31 -4.25 -2.57 -5.12
N LEU A 32 -3.01 -2.93 -5.51
CA LEU A 32 -2.74 -4.13 -6.30
C LEU A 32 -2.74 -5.41 -5.46
N VAL A 33 -2.62 -5.27 -4.13
CA VAL A 33 -2.57 -6.40 -3.21
C VAL A 33 -3.98 -6.74 -2.77
N VAL A 34 -4.59 -7.65 -3.53
CA VAL A 34 -5.97 -8.10 -3.32
C VAL A 34 -6.02 -9.52 -2.79
N ASN A 35 -7.11 -9.85 -2.12
CA ASN A 35 -7.42 -11.21 -1.75
C ASN A 35 -7.74 -12.02 -3.02
N GLU A 36 -7.12 -13.20 -3.15
CA GLU A 36 -7.29 -14.07 -4.32
C GLU A 36 -8.75 -14.49 -4.55
N LYS A 37 -9.52 -14.72 -3.49
CA LYS A 37 -10.90 -15.21 -3.57
C LYS A 37 -11.90 -14.12 -3.90
N THR A 38 -11.72 -12.92 -3.35
CA THR A 38 -12.67 -11.82 -3.51
C THR A 38 -12.25 -10.83 -4.60
N GLY A 39 -10.98 -10.79 -4.98
CA GLY A 39 -10.41 -9.78 -5.86
C GLY A 39 -10.39 -8.37 -5.24
N LEU A 40 -10.69 -8.26 -3.94
CA LEU A 40 -10.77 -7.00 -3.22
C LEU A 40 -9.55 -6.79 -2.31
N PRO A 41 -9.11 -5.53 -2.11
CA PRO A 41 -8.10 -5.18 -1.13
C PRO A 41 -8.48 -5.60 0.30
N GLY A 42 -7.48 -5.74 1.18
CA GLY A 42 -7.71 -6.10 2.59
C GLY A 42 -8.57 -5.09 3.34
N GLU A 43 -9.26 -5.54 4.40
CA GLU A 43 -10.04 -4.68 5.28
C GLU A 43 -9.15 -3.58 5.89
N GLY A 44 -9.57 -2.32 5.75
CA GLY A 44 -8.83 -1.14 6.22
C GLY A 44 -8.37 -0.19 5.11
N ILE A 45 -8.48 -0.58 3.84
CA ILE A 45 -8.23 0.33 2.71
C ILE A 45 -9.58 0.84 2.18
N LEU A 46 -10.04 1.96 2.73
CA LEU A 46 -11.22 2.67 2.24
C LEU A 46 -10.80 3.51 1.04
N PHE A 47 -11.35 3.22 -0.13
CA PHE A 47 -11.22 4.06 -1.30
C PHE A 47 -12.53 4.80 -1.49
N ASP A 48 -12.50 6.13 -1.42
CA ASP A 48 -13.66 6.98 -1.77
C ASP A 48 -13.91 6.97 -3.29
N ASP A 49 -12.88 6.67 -4.07
CA ASP A 49 -12.87 6.59 -5.53
C ASP A 49 -13.08 5.15 -6.05
N ASP A 50 -13.47 5.03 -7.32
CA ASP A 50 -13.55 3.74 -8.03
C ASP A 50 -12.19 3.02 -7.99
N LEU A 51 -12.18 1.83 -7.39
CA LEU A 51 -11.02 0.96 -7.27
C LEU A 51 -10.35 0.72 -8.63
N GLN A 52 -11.13 0.61 -9.69
CA GLN A 52 -10.62 0.39 -11.04
C GLN A 52 -9.79 1.59 -11.51
N SER A 53 -10.30 2.81 -11.31
CA SER A 53 -9.62 4.07 -11.65
C SER A 53 -8.29 4.22 -10.89
N ILE A 54 -8.26 3.87 -9.60
CA ILE A 54 -7.02 3.92 -8.82
C ILE A 54 -5.98 2.92 -9.34
N ARG A 55 -6.41 1.70 -9.71
CA ARG A 55 -5.51 0.69 -10.30
C ARG A 55 -4.91 1.18 -11.61
N GLU A 56 -5.71 1.84 -12.45
CA GLU A 56 -5.23 2.43 -13.71
C GLU A 56 -4.16 3.52 -13.45
N LYS A 57 -4.34 4.37 -12.43
CA LYS A 57 -3.32 5.36 -12.02
C LYS A 57 -2.00 4.68 -11.65
N VAL A 58 -2.05 3.58 -10.89
CA VAL A 58 -0.86 2.81 -10.50
C VAL A 58 -0.15 2.21 -11.72
N TYR A 59 -0.90 1.68 -12.69
CA TYR A 59 -0.32 1.09 -13.90
C TYR A 59 0.24 2.14 -14.87
N ALA A 60 -0.39 3.32 -14.94
CA ALA A 60 0.05 4.41 -15.81
C ALA A 60 1.28 5.16 -15.27
N PHE A 61 1.58 5.02 -13.97
CA PHE A 61 2.68 5.71 -13.33
C PHE A 61 4.04 5.11 -13.70
N ASN A 62 5.02 5.97 -14.00
CA ASN A 62 6.37 5.52 -14.35
C ASN A 62 7.19 5.17 -13.10
N TRP A 63 7.08 3.92 -12.65
CA TRP A 63 7.83 3.43 -11.49
C TRP A 63 9.35 3.39 -11.69
N TYR A 64 9.85 3.39 -12.93
CA TYR A 64 11.30 3.42 -13.19
C TYR A 64 11.96 4.74 -12.82
N ASP A 65 11.19 5.83 -12.71
CA ASP A 65 11.69 7.14 -12.28
C ASP A 65 11.69 7.29 -10.74
N VAL A 66 11.13 6.31 -10.02
CA VAL A 66 11.10 6.32 -8.55
C VAL A 66 12.21 5.43 -8.02
N TYR A 67 13.12 6.02 -7.26
CA TYR A 67 14.14 5.26 -6.57
C TYR A 67 13.51 4.46 -5.42
N PRO A 68 13.78 3.15 -5.29
CA PRO A 68 13.22 2.36 -4.20
C PRO A 68 13.68 2.90 -2.84
N PRO A 69 12.76 3.06 -1.88
CA PRO A 69 13.13 3.57 -0.56
C PRO A 69 14.04 2.59 0.17
N SER A 70 14.90 3.13 1.02
CA SER A 70 15.70 2.32 1.93
C SER A 70 14.88 1.83 3.12
N GLU A 71 15.37 0.82 3.83
CA GLU A 71 14.75 0.34 5.07
C GLU A 71 14.61 1.46 6.13
N ASN A 72 15.64 2.31 6.25
CA ASN A 72 15.63 3.41 7.21
C ASN A 72 14.59 4.47 6.83
N GLU A 73 14.48 4.79 5.55
CA GLU A 73 13.48 5.74 5.04
C GLU A 73 12.05 5.26 5.31
N LEU A 74 11.76 3.98 5.06
CA LEU A 74 10.44 3.41 5.40
C LEU A 74 10.16 3.50 6.90
N LYS A 75 11.15 3.22 7.76
CA LYS A 75 11.01 3.33 9.22
C LYS A 75 10.75 4.76 9.66
N GLU A 76 11.50 5.73 9.13
CA GLU A 76 11.35 7.15 9.48
C GLU A 76 9.97 7.66 9.11
N ILE A 77 9.49 7.35 7.91
CA ILE A 77 8.16 7.76 7.41
C ILE A 77 7.04 7.15 8.25
N TYR A 78 7.16 5.88 8.60
CA TYR A 78 6.19 5.22 9.47
C TYR A 78 6.13 5.86 10.86
N VAL A 79 7.29 6.15 11.46
CA VAL A 79 7.38 6.82 12.77
C VAL A 79 6.83 8.25 12.73
N GLU A 80 7.07 9.00 11.66
CA GLU A 80 6.50 10.34 11.46
C GLU A 80 4.98 10.29 11.43
N GLN A 81 4.39 9.41 10.61
CA GLN A 81 2.93 9.32 10.50
C GLN A 81 2.25 8.78 11.76
N CYS A 82 2.93 7.94 12.55
CA CYS A 82 2.43 7.50 13.85
C CYS A 82 2.47 8.59 14.94
N LYS A 83 3.17 9.72 14.73
CA LYS A 83 3.15 10.85 15.68
C LYS A 83 1.97 11.81 15.46
N ASP A 84 1.34 11.75 14.29
CA ASP A 84 0.21 12.60 13.91
C ASP A 84 -1.16 12.02 14.34
N HIS A 85 -1.18 10.96 15.14
CA HIS A 85 -2.38 10.33 15.71
C HIS A 85 -2.26 10.14 17.23
#